data_AF-A0A955TDZ2-F1
#
_entry.id   AF-A0A955TDZ2-F1
#
_cell.length_a   1.000
_cell.length_b   1.000
_cell.length_c   1.000
_cell.angle_alpha   90.00
_cell.angle_beta   90.00
_cell.angle_gamma   90.00
#
_symmetry.space_group_name_H-M   'P 1'
#
loop_
_entity.id
_entity.type
_entity.pdbx_description
1 polymer ?
#
loop_
_entity_poly.entity_id
_entity_poly.type
_entity_poly.pdbx_seq_one_letter_code
_entity_poly.pdbx_strand_id
1 'polypeptide(L)'
;MHIFILNNGSSSLKFRRVDYPTCSSEADANPATLLEGIVTGIGKEAFLKVSAPERTPYTYTRQNMLNHGQAVGWVWESLQGLMAPDAETLK
;
A
#
# COMPACT_ATOMS: atom_id res chain seq x y z
N MET A 1 -5.11 -12.97 8.67
CA MET A 1 -3.77 -12.49 9.05
C MET A 1 -3.33 -11.51 7.98
N HIS A 2 -2.91 -10.31 8.33
CA HIS A 2 -2.52 -9.33 7.30
C HIS A 2 -1.03 -9.45 6.97
N ILE A 3 -0.72 -9.66 5.69
CA ILE A 3 0.65 -9.67 5.19
C ILE A 3 0.87 -8.40 4.37
N PHE A 4 1.98 -7.72 4.61
CA PHE A 4 2.42 -6.59 3.81
C PHE A 4 3.60 -7.01 2.94
N ILE A 5 3.41 -6.99 1.63
CA ILE A 5 4.38 -7.43 0.63
C ILE A 5 5.01 -6.18 0.01
N LEU A 6 6.33 -6.14 -0.02
CA LEU A 6 7.12 -5.08 -0.65
C LEU A 6 7.97 -5.67 -1.77
N ASN A 7 7.92 -5.05 -2.95
CA ASN A 7 8.81 -5.39 -4.07
C ASN A 7 9.58 -4.13 -4.48
N ASN A 8 10.89 -4.18 -4.24
CA ASN A 8 11.80 -3.08 -4.43
C ASN A 8 12.50 -3.17 -5.79
N GLY A 9 12.28 -2.17 -6.65
CA GLY A 9 12.99 -1.98 -7.91
C GLY A 9 13.99 -0.82 -7.83
N SER A 10 14.85 -0.65 -8.83
CA SER A 10 15.93 0.34 -8.81
C SER A 10 15.50 1.78 -8.51
N SER A 11 14.31 2.20 -8.98
CA SER A 11 13.72 3.53 -8.75
C SER A 11 12.23 3.49 -8.38
N SER A 12 11.75 2.33 -7.91
CA SER A 12 10.35 2.14 -7.55
C SER A 12 10.17 1.19 -6.38
N LEU A 13 9.03 1.30 -5.69
CA LEU A 13 8.60 0.39 -4.65
C LEU A 13 7.15 0.01 -4.90
N LYS A 14 6.89 -1.23 -5.30
CA LYS A 14 5.54 -1.78 -5.36
C LYS A 14 5.19 -2.38 -3.99
N PHE A 15 3.95 -2.24 -3.58
CA PHE A 15 3.48 -2.82 -2.33
C PHE A 15 2.06 -3.36 -2.44
N ARG A 16 1.75 -4.34 -1.59
CA ARG A 16 0.43 -4.94 -1.48
C ARG A 16 0.16 -5.36 -0.05
N ARG A 17 -1.02 -5.04 0.47
CA ARG A 17 -1.55 -5.67 1.69
C ARG A 17 -2.55 -6.73 1.29
N VAL A 18 -2.35 -7.93 1.80
CA VAL A 18 -3.28 -9.04 1.59
C VAL A 18 -3.84 -9.50 2.93
N ASP A 19 -5.08 -9.97 2.92
CA ASP A 19 -5.59 -10.79 4.01
C ASP A 19 -5.35 -12.26 3.68
N TYR A 20 -4.54 -12.89 4.52
CA TYR A 20 -4.20 -14.29 4.41
C TYR A 20 -5.06 -15.09 5.40
N PRO A 21 -5.90 -16.01 4.93
CA PRO A 21 -6.73 -16.84 5.81
C PRO A 21 -5.85 -17.67 6.73
N THR A 22 -6.17 -17.68 8.03
CA THR A 22 -5.44 -18.42 9.07
C THR A 22 -5.72 -19.93 9.05
N CYS A 23 -6.75 -20.37 8.31
CA CYS A 23 -7.14 -21.78 8.19
C CYS A 23 -7.50 -22.10 6.73
N SER A 24 -6.52 -22.51 5.94
CA SER A 24 -6.77 -23.15 4.65
C SER A 24 -5.57 -23.99 4.29
N SER A 25 -5.81 -25.27 4.01
CA SER A 25 -4.84 -26.21 3.46
C SER A 25 -4.01 -25.53 2.36
N GLU A 26 -2.69 -25.64 2.47
CA GLU A 26 -1.66 -24.85 1.75
C GLU A 26 -1.73 -24.87 0.21
N ALA A 27 -2.69 -25.58 -0.39
CA ALA A 27 -2.79 -25.79 -1.83
C ALA A 27 -3.52 -24.67 -2.61
N ASP A 28 -4.47 -23.94 -2.01
CA ASP A 28 -5.38 -23.06 -2.78
C ASP A 28 -5.74 -21.71 -2.12
N ALA A 29 -4.99 -21.28 -1.10
CA ALA A 29 -5.26 -20.00 -0.46
C ALA A 29 -4.85 -18.84 -1.39
N ASN A 30 -5.81 -18.32 -2.18
CA ASN A 30 -5.63 -17.08 -2.95
C ASN A 30 -5.90 -15.88 -2.01
N PRO A 31 -4.86 -15.18 -1.53
CA PRO A 31 -5.04 -14.20 -0.49
C PRO A 31 -5.74 -12.95 -1.05
N ALA A 32 -6.82 -12.53 -0.38
CA ALA A 32 -7.60 -11.37 -0.83
C ALA A 32 -6.74 -10.11 -0.74
N THR A 33 -6.59 -9.40 -1.86
CA THR A 33 -5.85 -8.12 -1.86
C THR A 33 -6.74 -7.04 -1.27
N LEU A 34 -6.33 -6.48 -0.15
CA LEU A 34 -7.02 -5.37 0.51
C LEU A 34 -6.63 -4.02 -0.10
N LEU A 35 -5.34 -3.88 -0.42
CA LEU A 35 -4.80 -2.69 -1.08
C LEU A 35 -3.52 -3.03 -1.84
N GLU A 36 -3.23 -2.25 -2.86
CA GLU A 36 -1.96 -2.29 -3.56
C GLU A 36 -1.54 -0.92 -4.03
N GLY A 37 -0.27 -0.74 -4.35
CA GLY A 37 0.21 0.52 -4.86
C GLY A 37 1.65 0.48 -5.32
N ILE A 38 2.09 1.64 -5.79
CA ILE A 38 3.45 1.83 -6.28
C ILE A 38 3.93 3.24 -5.96
N VAL A 39 5.17 3.32 -5.50
CA VAL A 39 5.99 4.53 -5.53
C VAL A 39 6.89 4.45 -6.76
N THR A 40 6.87 5.47 -7.62
CA THR A 40 7.80 5.61 -8.76
C THR A 40 8.62 6.88 -8.61
N GLY A 41 9.76 6.98 -9.31
CA GLY A 41 10.57 8.21 -9.32
C GLY A 41 11.47 8.39 -8.08
N ILE A 42 11.74 7.31 -7.34
CA ILE A 42 12.67 7.36 -6.20
C ILE A 42 14.06 7.78 -6.70
N GLY A 43 14.68 8.71 -5.98
CA GLY A 43 15.93 9.39 -6.33
C GLY A 43 15.74 10.79 -6.92
N LYS A 44 14.50 11.21 -7.21
CA LYS A 44 14.14 12.55 -7.71
C LYS A 44 12.78 13.00 -7.14
N GLU A 45 11.84 13.35 -8.02
CA GLU A 45 10.42 13.57 -7.69
C GLU A 45 9.71 12.21 -7.74
N ALA A 46 9.22 11.77 -6.59
CA ALA A 46 8.53 10.50 -6.46
C ALA A 46 7.01 10.69 -6.45
N PHE A 47 6.31 9.67 -6.97
CA PHE A 47 4.86 9.64 -7.13
C PHE A 47 4.33 8.40 -6.44
N LEU A 48 3.35 8.56 -5.57
CA LEU A 48 2.62 7.45 -4.97
C LEU A 48 1.30 7.26 -5.73
N LYS A 49 0.96 6.01 -6.02
CA LYS A 49 -0.35 5.60 -6.54
C LYS A 49 -0.85 4.42 -5.71
N VAL A 50 -2.04 4.55 -5.09
CA VAL A 50 -2.67 3.51 -4.24
C VAL A 50 -4.00 3.08 -4.85
N SER A 51 -4.24 1.78 -4.95
CA SER A 51 -5.49 1.15 -5.35
C SER A 51 -6.08 0.34 -4.21
N ALA A 52 -7.40 0.37 -4.04
CA ALA A 52 -8.12 -0.56 -3.20
C ALA A 52 -9.36 -1.05 -3.98
N PRO A 53 -9.70 -2.36 -3.97
CA PRO A 53 -10.81 -2.89 -4.76
C PRO A 53 -12.16 -2.19 -4.49
N GLU A 54 -12.37 -1.74 -3.25
CA GLU A 54 -13.64 -1.13 -2.80
C GLU A 54 -13.64 0.41 -2.87
N ARG A 55 -12.59 1.05 -3.39
CA ARG A 55 -12.49 2.53 -3.48
C ARG A 55 -11.99 2.98 -4.86
N THR A 56 -12.60 4.02 -5.44
CA THR A 56 -12.10 4.75 -6.63
C THR A 56 -11.96 6.25 -6.32
N PRO A 57 -10.95 6.99 -6.83
CA PRO A 57 -9.68 6.59 -7.44
C PRO A 57 -8.45 6.99 -6.59
N TYR A 58 -7.32 6.47 -7.06
CA TYR A 58 -5.95 6.67 -6.65
C TYR A 58 -5.60 8.04 -6.03
N THR A 59 -5.04 8.00 -4.82
CA THR A 59 -4.29 9.13 -4.27
C THR A 59 -2.98 9.27 -5.02
N TYR A 60 -2.85 10.38 -5.76
CA TYR A 60 -1.59 10.81 -6.37
C TYR A 60 -0.97 11.90 -5.51
N THR A 61 0.02 11.54 -4.72
CA THR A 61 0.82 12.51 -3.98
C THR A 61 2.22 12.55 -4.58
N ARG A 62 2.85 13.71 -4.51
CA ARG A 62 4.21 13.94 -4.99
C ARG A 62 5.09 14.35 -3.83
N GLN A 63 6.28 13.79 -3.79
CA GLN A 63 7.27 14.15 -2.78
C GLN A 63 8.67 13.97 -3.34
N ASN A 64 9.59 14.87 -2.97
CA ASN A 64 11.01 14.67 -3.25
C ASN A 64 11.53 13.55 -2.35
N MET A 65 12.11 12.52 -2.98
CA MET A 65 12.51 11.31 -2.29
C MET A 65 13.83 10.80 -2.84
N LEU A 66 14.81 10.62 -1.97
CA LEU A 66 16.18 10.30 -2.34
C LEU A 66 16.48 8.79 -2.27
N ASN A 67 15.71 8.04 -1.48
CA ASN A 67 15.96 6.62 -1.26
C ASN A 67 14.69 5.82 -0.91
N HIS A 68 14.82 4.49 -0.93
CA HIS A 68 13.72 3.57 -0.61
C HIS A 68 13.30 3.56 0.85
N GLY A 69 14.17 3.91 1.79
CA GLY A 69 13.80 4.02 3.19
C GLY A 69 12.72 5.09 3.40
N GLN A 70 12.89 6.24 2.75
CA GLN A 70 11.87 7.30 2.69
C GLN A 70 10.59 6.83 1.99
N ALA A 71 10.71 6.00 0.95
CA ALA A 71 9.54 5.44 0.24
C ALA A 71 8.69 4.55 1.15
N VAL A 72 9.33 3.69 1.94
CA VAL A 72 8.63 2.82 2.89
C VAL A 72 7.92 3.65 3.96
N GLY A 73 8.59 4.66 4.54
CA GLY A 73 7.98 5.57 5.51
C GLY A 73 6.76 6.30 4.95
N TRP A 74 6.89 6.85 3.74
CA TRP A 74 5.81 7.55 3.07
C TRP A 74 4.61 6.66 2.75
N VAL A 75 4.85 5.42 2.31
CA VAL A 75 3.79 4.43 2.11
C VAL A 75 3.07 4.17 3.43
N TRP A 76 3.80 3.93 4.52
CA TRP A 76 3.20 3.67 5.83
C TRP A 76 2.32 4.83 6.31
N GLU A 77 2.82 6.06 6.25
CA GLU A 77 2.06 7.27 6.61
C GLU A 77 0.80 7.44 5.75
N SER A 78 0.93 7.27 4.43
CA SER A 78 -0.20 7.38 3.49
C SER A 78 -1.28 6.32 3.76
N LEU A 79 -0.89 5.13 4.21
CA LEU A 79 -1.84 4.07 4.56
C LEU A 79 -2.53 4.31 5.90
N GLN A 80 -1.87 4.94 6.89
CA GLN A 80 -2.55 5.29 8.14
C GLN A 80 -3.75 6.22 7.91
N GLY A 81 -3.62 7.19 7.01
CA GLY A 81 -4.73 8.07 6.62
C GLY A 81 -5.89 7.34 5.94
N LEU A 82 -5.63 6.21 5.28
CA LEU A 82 -6.65 5.37 4.65
C LEU A 82 -7.26 4.33 5.59
N MET A 83 -6.55 3.98 6.67
CA MET A 83 -6.92 2.98 7.66
C MET A 83 -7.66 3.55 8.87
N ALA A 84 -7.78 4.87 9.00
CA ALA A 84 -8.67 5.45 9.98
C ALA A 84 -10.11 5.01 9.65
N PRO A 85 -10.80 4.29 10.55
CA PRO A 85 -12.22 4.02 10.37
C PRO A 85 -12.92 5.38 10.35
N ASP A 86 -13.88 5.55 9.46
CA ASP A 86 -14.68 6.76 9.36
C ASP A 86 -15.10 7.22 10.77
N ALA A 87 -14.57 8.36 11.21
CA ALA A 87 -14.96 9.01 12.46
C ALA A 87 -16.36 9.66 12.36
N GLU A 88 -17.23 9.13 11.50
CA GLU A 88 -18.58 9.60 11.22
C GLU A 88 -19.56 8.41 11.12
N THR A 89 -19.70 7.65 12.21
CA THR A 89 -20.99 7.01 12.53
C THR A 89 -21.16 6.82 14.04
N LEU A 90 -21.04 7.92 14.78
CA LEU A 90 -21.65 8.06 16.11
C LEU A 90 -22.65 9.21 16.03
N LYS A 91 -23.87 8.87 15.60
CA LYS A 91 -25.09 9.62 15.89
C LYS A 91 -26.17 8.64 16.31
#